data_AF-A0A356F8A9-F1
#
_entry.id   AF-A0A356F8A9-F1
#
_cell.length_a   1.000
_cell.length_b   1.000
_cell.length_c   1.000
_cell.angle_alpha   90.00
_cell.angle_beta   90.00
_cell.angle_gamma   90.00
#
_symmetry.space_group_name_H-M   'P 1'
#
loop_
_entity.id
_entity.type
_entity.pdbx_description
1 polymer ?
#
loop_
_entity_poly.entity_id
_entity_poly.type
_entity_poly.pdbx_seq_one_letter_code
_entity_poly.pdbx_strand_id
1 'polypeptide(L)'
;MSYDDVDPNDYAAILIPGGRAPEELRRYPKVLSIVRHFILQDKLIGAICHGPMLLYAAGSIENVELTCYEGIRTEVEMAEATYVDEEVVVSKNFVTSRGWGDMGPFFREFMARLN
;
A
#
# COMPACT_ATOMS: atom_id res chain seq x y z
N MET A 1 -4.02 19.86 8.18
CA MET A 1 -4.92 19.03 7.35
C MET A 1 -5.27 17.79 8.14
N SER A 2 -6.55 17.53 8.31
CA SER A 2 -7.12 16.25 8.79
C SER A 2 -7.31 15.30 7.60
N TYR A 3 -7.59 14.02 7.87
CA TYR A 3 -8.07 13.10 6.84
C TYR A 3 -9.38 13.58 6.21
N ASP A 4 -10.20 14.30 6.97
CA ASP A 4 -11.49 14.83 6.50
C ASP A 4 -11.35 15.87 5.39
N ASP A 5 -10.21 16.58 5.37
CA ASP A 5 -9.90 17.61 4.37
C ASP A 5 -9.36 17.02 3.05
N VAL A 6 -9.12 15.70 3.01
CA VAL A 6 -8.55 15.03 1.84
C VAL A 6 -9.66 14.68 0.85
N ASP A 7 -9.58 15.26 -0.35
CA ASP A 7 -10.20 14.74 -1.57
C ASP A 7 -9.17 13.88 -2.33
N PRO A 8 -9.34 12.54 -2.38
CA PRO A 8 -8.43 11.65 -3.12
C PRO A 8 -8.30 11.97 -4.62
N ASN A 9 -9.22 12.72 -5.21
CA ASN A 9 -9.14 13.12 -6.61
C ASN A 9 -7.97 14.08 -6.88
N ASP A 10 -7.59 14.89 -5.90
CA ASP A 10 -6.53 15.92 -6.02
C ASP A 10 -5.12 15.35 -6.06
N TYR A 11 -4.97 14.04 -5.88
CA TYR A 11 -3.68 13.37 -5.76
C TYR A 11 -3.46 12.35 -6.88
N ALA A 12 -2.25 12.35 -7.46
CA ALA A 12 -1.83 11.39 -8.47
C ALA A 12 -1.52 10.00 -7.89
N ALA A 13 -1.05 9.95 -6.64
CA ALA A 13 -0.62 8.73 -5.97
C ALA A 13 -0.81 8.82 -4.44
N ILE A 14 -0.78 7.66 -3.78
CA ILE A 14 -0.70 7.54 -2.32
C ILE A 14 0.53 6.72 -1.94
N LEU A 15 1.22 7.15 -0.89
CA LEU A 15 2.30 6.39 -0.26
C LEU A 15 1.90 6.07 1.19
N ILE A 16 1.97 4.78 1.54
CA ILE A 16 1.57 4.24 2.84
C ILE A 16 2.81 3.71 3.56
N PRO A 17 3.36 4.47 4.52
CA PRO A 17 4.49 4.02 5.33
C PRO A 17 4.11 2.84 6.23
N GLY A 18 5.13 2.12 6.69
CA GLY A 18 4.98 1.07 7.70
C GLY A 18 5.02 1.59 9.14
N GLY A 19 5.64 0.80 10.01
CA GLY A 19 5.63 1.01 11.45
C GLY A 19 4.30 0.56 12.07
N ARG A 20 3.96 1.12 13.24
CA ARG A 20 2.72 0.79 13.97
C ARG A 20 1.50 1.60 13.52
N ALA A 21 1.71 2.66 12.74
CA ALA A 21 0.61 3.51 12.31
C ALA A 21 -0.46 2.74 11.50
N PRO A 22 -0.13 1.86 10.53
CA PRO A 22 -1.14 1.10 9.79
C PRO A 22 -2.07 0.24 10.67
N GLU A 23 -1.56 -0.32 11.76
CA GLU A 23 -2.34 -1.10 12.73
C GLU A 23 -3.45 -0.28 13.38
N GLU A 24 -3.14 0.98 13.73
CA GLU A 24 -4.10 1.89 14.34
C GLU A 24 -5.03 2.52 13.28
N LEU A 25 -4.47 2.89 12.12
CA LEU A 25 -5.14 3.61 11.04
C LEU A 25 -6.21 2.77 10.32
N ARG A 26 -6.05 1.44 10.25
CA ARG A 26 -7.04 0.54 9.64
C ARG A 26 -8.41 0.55 10.33
N ARG A 27 -8.54 1.17 11.50
CA ARG A 27 -9.81 1.32 12.23
C ARG A 27 -10.56 2.61 11.88
N TYR A 28 -9.97 3.50 11.08
CA TYR A 28 -10.58 4.78 10.73
C TYR A 28 -11.25 4.70 9.35
N PRO A 29 -12.60 4.78 9.26
CA PRO A 29 -13.31 4.66 8.00
C PRO A 29 -12.89 5.66 6.94
N LYS A 30 -12.55 6.90 7.32
CA LYS A 30 -12.08 7.93 6.38
C LYS A 30 -10.74 7.52 5.74
N VAL A 31 -9.80 6.98 6.51
CA VAL A 31 -8.52 6.48 5.98
C VAL A 31 -8.74 5.33 4.99
N LEU A 32 -9.57 4.35 5.38
CA LEU A 32 -9.91 3.24 4.49
C LEU A 32 -10.61 3.71 3.21
N SER A 33 -11.49 4.72 3.29
CA SER A 33 -12.16 5.28 2.12
C SER A 33 -11.19 5.95 1.14
N ILE A 34 -10.15 6.63 1.66
CA ILE A 34 -9.09 7.22 0.85
C ILE A 34 -8.32 6.10 0.14
N VAL A 35 -7.80 5.11 0.88
CA VAL A 35 -7.03 4.01 0.29
C VAL A 35 -7.85 3.24 -0.74
N ARG A 36 -9.12 2.94 -0.43
CA ARG A 36 -10.06 2.27 -1.34
C ARG A 36 -10.27 3.05 -2.63
N HIS A 37 -10.32 4.38 -2.57
CA HIS A 37 -10.41 5.20 -3.77
C HIS A 37 -9.21 4.96 -4.71
N PHE A 38 -7.99 4.92 -4.18
CA PHE A 38 -6.80 4.66 -5.02
C PHE A 38 -6.83 3.26 -5.64
N ILE A 39 -7.32 2.25 -4.90
CA ILE A 39 -7.49 0.88 -5.43
C ILE A 39 -8.53 0.87 -6.55
N LEU A 40 -9.72 1.43 -6.33
CA LEU A 40 -10.83 1.40 -7.29
C LEU A 40 -10.62 2.28 -8.53
N GLN A 41 -9.70 3.25 -8.47
CA GLN A 41 -9.39 4.15 -9.59
C GLN A 41 -8.08 3.76 -10.29
N ASP A 42 -7.50 2.60 -9.96
CA ASP A 42 -6.20 2.14 -10.47
C ASP A 42 -5.10 3.21 -10.37
N LYS A 43 -5.18 4.09 -9.35
CA LYS A 43 -4.18 5.14 -9.09
C LYS A 43 -2.95 4.52 -8.43
N LEU A 44 -1.79 5.14 -8.63
CA LEU A 44 -0.52 4.63 -8.10
C LEU A 44 -0.55 4.54 -6.56
N ILE A 45 -0.19 3.37 -6.04
CA ILE A 45 -0.11 3.07 -4.61
C ILE A 45 1.30 2.58 -4.28
N GLY A 46 1.97 3.27 -3.38
CA GLY A 46 3.20 2.82 -2.74
C GLY A 46 2.88 2.31 -1.33
N ALA A 47 3.27 1.09 -0.96
CA ALA A 47 3.09 0.60 0.41
C ALA A 47 4.31 -0.19 0.89
N ILE A 48 4.87 0.18 2.04
CA ILE A 48 6.13 -0.37 2.55
C ILE A 48 5.97 -0.98 3.94
N CYS A 49 6.64 -2.09 4.22
CA CYS A 49 6.68 -2.73 5.53
C CYS A 49 5.29 -3.18 5.99
N HIS A 50 4.70 -2.52 6.99
CA HIS A 50 3.32 -2.79 7.45
C HIS A 50 2.27 -1.97 6.68
N GLY A 51 2.68 -1.09 5.75
CA GLY A 51 1.76 -0.30 4.93
C GLY A 51 0.69 -1.11 4.21
N PRO A 52 0.99 -2.31 3.66
CA PRO A 52 0.00 -3.20 3.06
C PRO A 52 -1.19 -3.55 3.97
N MET A 53 -1.10 -3.37 5.29
CA MET A 53 -2.24 -3.51 6.21
C MET A 53 -3.45 -2.67 5.80
N LEU A 54 -3.22 -1.46 5.31
CA LEU A 54 -4.31 -0.60 4.88
C LEU A 54 -4.92 -1.05 3.55
N LEU A 55 -4.17 -1.76 2.71
CA LEU A 55 -4.66 -2.22 1.41
C LEU A 55 -5.73 -3.30 1.60
N TYR A 56 -5.39 -4.38 2.30
CA TYR A 56 -6.35 -5.46 2.57
C TYR A 56 -7.48 -5.04 3.51
N ALA A 57 -7.29 -4.01 4.35
CA ALA A 57 -8.36 -3.45 5.16
C ALA A 57 -9.32 -2.55 4.37
N ALA A 58 -8.84 -1.88 3.32
CA ALA A 58 -9.62 -0.91 2.56
C ALA A 58 -10.40 -1.54 1.39
N GLY A 59 -9.93 -2.64 0.82
CA GLY A 59 -10.56 -3.29 -0.31
C GLY A 59 -9.87 -4.57 -0.74
N SER A 60 -10.38 -5.20 -1.80
CA SER A 60 -9.80 -6.42 -2.34
C SER A 60 -8.44 -6.13 -2.97
N ILE A 61 -7.47 -6.97 -2.62
CA ILE A 61 -6.15 -7.09 -3.25
C ILE A 61 -5.99 -8.48 -3.87
N GLU A 62 -7.09 -9.07 -4.31
CA GLU A 62 -7.10 -10.36 -4.98
C GLU A 62 -6.24 -10.35 -6.25
N ASN A 63 -5.49 -11.42 -6.46
CA ASN A 63 -4.74 -11.66 -7.69
C ASN A 63 -3.74 -10.52 -8.02
N VAL A 64 -3.18 -9.85 -6.99
CA VAL A 64 -2.00 -9.00 -7.14
C VAL A 64 -0.81 -9.61 -6.41
N GLU A 65 0.38 -9.38 -6.95
CA GLU A 65 1.64 -9.75 -6.31
C GLU A 65 2.10 -8.57 -5.46
N LEU A 66 2.46 -8.82 -4.20
CA LEU A 66 2.95 -7.79 -3.28
C LEU A 66 4.07 -8.37 -2.43
N THR A 67 4.91 -7.49 -1.89
CA THR A 67 5.78 -7.82 -0.76
C THR A 67 5.42 -6.94 0.44
N CYS A 68 5.86 -7.35 1.63
CA CYS A 68 5.52 -6.68 2.87
C CYS A 68 6.54 -7.03 3.96
N TYR A 69 6.37 -6.43 5.14
CA TYR A 69 7.04 -6.94 6.33
C TYR A 69 6.61 -8.39 6.59
N GLU A 70 7.58 -9.27 6.84
CA GLU A 70 7.34 -10.72 7.01
C GLU A 70 6.25 -11.02 8.04
N GLY A 71 6.18 -10.23 9.12
CA GLY A 71 5.20 -10.43 10.19
C GLY A 71 3.73 -10.21 9.79
N ILE A 72 3.45 -9.69 8.59
CA ILE A 72 2.08 -9.54 8.05
C ILE A 72 1.84 -10.37 6.77
N ARG A 73 2.79 -11.26 6.43
CA ARG A 73 2.71 -12.09 5.22
C ARG A 73 1.42 -12.91 5.19
N THR A 74 1.08 -13.55 6.31
CA THR A 74 -0.11 -14.41 6.41
C THR A 74 -1.38 -13.63 6.10
N GLU A 75 -1.49 -12.39 6.57
CA GLU A 75 -2.65 -11.53 6.30
C GLU A 75 -2.73 -11.11 4.83
N VAL A 76 -1.60 -10.90 4.17
CA VAL A 76 -1.55 -10.65 2.72
C VAL A 76 -2.05 -11.87 1.95
N GLU A 77 -1.57 -13.07 2.29
CA GLU A 77 -2.01 -14.32 1.66
C GLU A 77 -3.50 -14.62 1.94
N MET A 78 -3.99 -14.35 3.16
CA MET A 78 -5.41 -14.46 3.53
C MET A 78 -6.31 -13.48 2.78
N ALA A 79 -5.75 -12.36 2.31
CA ALA A 79 -6.43 -11.38 1.47
C ALA A 79 -6.33 -11.73 -0.04
N GLU A 80 -5.91 -12.97 -0.37
CA GLU A 80 -5.83 -13.52 -1.73
C GLU A 80 -4.83 -12.79 -2.65
N ALA A 81 -3.90 -12.04 -2.05
CA ALA A 81 -2.70 -11.55 -2.72
C ALA A 81 -1.58 -12.60 -2.69
N THR A 82 -0.70 -12.55 -3.68
CA THR A 82 0.50 -13.41 -3.72
C THR A 82 1.67 -12.69 -3.06
N TYR A 83 2.16 -13.22 -1.94
CA TYR A 83 3.38 -12.72 -1.32
C TYR A 83 4.62 -13.13 -2.14
N VAL A 84 5.48 -12.15 -2.43
CA VAL A 84 6.76 -12.34 -3.10
C VAL A 84 7.88 -11.77 -2.23
N ASP A 85 8.91 -12.57 -1.93
CA ASP A 85 10.06 -12.14 -1.12
C ASP A 85 11.12 -11.46 -1.99
N GLU A 86 10.88 -10.19 -2.32
CA GLU A 86 11.79 -9.34 -3.11
C GLU A 86 11.90 -7.96 -2.49
N GLU A 87 12.97 -7.22 -2.81
CA GLU A 87 13.17 -5.86 -2.28
C GLU A 87 12.01 -4.92 -2.63
N VAL A 88 11.51 -5.07 -3.86
CA VAL A 88 10.40 -4.31 -4.41
C VAL A 88 9.59 -5.22 -5.31
N VAL A 89 8.29 -5.20 -5.14
CA VAL A 89 7.34 -5.86 -6.04
C VAL A 89 6.50 -4.79 -6.68
N VAL A 90 6.42 -4.83 -8.01
CA VAL A 90 5.52 -3.98 -8.77
C VAL A 90 4.48 -4.84 -9.47
N SER A 91 3.22 -4.61 -9.14
CA SER A 91 2.09 -5.33 -9.73
C SER A 91 0.97 -4.35 -10.00
N LYS A 92 0.54 -4.22 -11.27
CA LYS A 92 -0.45 -3.21 -11.70
C LYS A 92 -0.05 -1.79 -11.26
N ASN A 93 -0.89 -1.13 -10.46
CA ASN A 93 -0.70 0.18 -9.86
C ASN A 93 -0.06 0.12 -8.45
N PHE A 94 0.34 -1.06 -7.96
CA PHE A 94 0.97 -1.23 -6.66
C PHE A 94 2.49 -1.29 -6.79
N VAL A 95 3.19 -0.52 -5.96
CA VAL A 95 4.63 -0.63 -5.68
C VAL A 95 4.76 -0.96 -4.21
N THR A 96 5.30 -2.12 -3.88
CA THR A 96 5.43 -2.57 -2.48
C THR A 96 6.84 -2.97 -2.12
N SER A 97 7.19 -2.90 -0.84
CA SER A 97 8.54 -3.18 -0.35
C SER A 97 8.54 -3.68 1.09
N ARG A 98 9.52 -4.51 1.48
CA ARG A 98 9.51 -5.23 2.77
C ARG A 98 9.82 -4.33 3.96
N GLY A 99 10.63 -3.30 3.79
CA GLY A 99 11.11 -2.52 4.92
C GLY A 99 12.09 -1.42 4.58
N TRP A 100 12.55 -0.71 5.61
CA TRP A 100 13.46 0.43 5.49
C TRP A 100 14.76 0.13 4.72
N GLY A 101 15.24 -1.13 4.76
CA GLY A 101 16.43 -1.56 4.02
C GLY A 101 16.27 -1.50 2.50
N ASP A 102 15.03 -1.57 2.00
CA ASP A 102 14.70 -1.62 0.58
C ASP A 102 14.21 -0.24 0.05
N MET A 103 14.35 0.84 0.83
CA MET A 103 13.82 2.18 0.49
C MET A 103 14.36 2.75 -0.82
N GLY A 104 15.65 2.56 -1.11
CA GLY A 104 16.27 3.08 -2.34
C GLY A 104 15.60 2.51 -3.60
N PRO A 105 15.57 1.18 -3.75
CA PRO A 105 14.78 0.50 -4.78
C PRO A 105 13.31 0.90 -4.79
N PHE A 106 12.66 0.96 -3.63
CA PHE A 106 11.23 1.28 -3.53
C PHE A 106 10.90 2.66 -4.10
N PHE A 107 11.64 3.69 -3.69
CA PHE A 107 11.43 5.05 -4.21
C PHE A 107 11.81 5.18 -5.68
N ARG A 108 12.82 4.43 -6.16
CA ARG A 108 13.15 4.38 -7.59
C ARG A 108 11.95 3.90 -8.42
N GLU A 109 11.36 2.76 -8.07
CA GLU A 109 10.21 2.21 -8.80
C GLU A 109 8.93 3.05 -8.64
N PHE A 110 8.70 3.62 -7.45
CA PHE A 110 7.55 4.47 -7.18
C PHE A 110 7.63 5.77 -7.99
N MET A 111 8.78 6.46 -7.98
CA MET A 111 8.97 7.70 -8.73
C MET A 111 8.96 7.46 -10.23
N ALA A 112 9.45 6.33 -10.73
CA ALA A 112 9.40 5.99 -12.16
C ALA A 112 7.97 5.83 -12.71
N ARG A 113 6.99 5.61 -11.83
CA ARG A 113 5.56 5.46 -12.19
C ARG A 113 4.72 6.70 -11.86
N LEU A 114 5.31 7.68 -11.17
CA LEU A 114 4.65 8.92 -10.81
C LEU A 114 4.77 9.89 -12.00
N ASN A 115 3.70 9.99 -12.78
CA ASN A 115 3.59 10.90 -13.92
C ASN A 115 3.21 12.32 -13.49
#